data_AF-A0A8J7L9H5-F1
#
_entry.id   AF-A0A8J7L9H5-F1
#
_cell.length_a   1.000
_cell.length_b   1.000
_cell.length_c   1.000
_cell.angle_alpha   90.00
_cell.angle_beta   90.00
_cell.angle_gamma   90.00
#
_symmetry.space_group_name_H-M   'P 1'
#
loop_
_entity.id
_entity.type
_entity.pdbx_description
1 polymer ?
#
loop_
_entity_poly.entity_id
_entity_poly.type
_entity_poly.pdbx_seq_one_letter_code
_entity_poly.pdbx_strand_id
1 'polypeptide(L)'
;MHENSQIRILFFTAEPNDTARLRLQQELRDIEEQLRRFRVQDRFVLKLQLSARTRDISQAILDFEPHIVHFSGHGQNTGELCFENEFGTTQPVKPEVLAAVFRLVTAYVHCVVLNACYSNIQAEAIVQHIPFVIGMKTAIGDQAAIAFAVGFYRALGANRSIEEAYEFGCVEIQLQGIPEESTPVLRKRIDQSPAAFYLQRPAIEGRCYEEIKQPGSLIRIKAPKNMGKTWLMNRIVAYARGNGYKTVTLSFNVLTDGTIFQDVEKFFRSFCIAVANELGLPNQLIETWDNQATSIFNSTMYFQKYLLANINTPLVLALNDVDLVFEKPEIANDFCKMLRNWHDRARRDDTTSIIWKKLHLIIVHSTEVYAFLDINSSPLANVGLVIELPEFTLEQVQRLLNLHGLNLATNEVDQLVDLLGGHPLLLRITCDYLRLNEITLKEFLEVAPTLEGPFKGHLLEYLTILENNPELNTAFRQVITADTPIKLSPNIAMTLQRLGLVKLERNLAKPRCNLYRQFLRFYL
;
A
#
# COMPACT_ATOMS: atom_id res chain seq x y z
N MET A 1 5.20 2.25 5.95
CA MET A 1 6.62 2.05 6.32
C MET A 1 6.80 2.56 7.74
N HIS A 2 7.44 1.79 8.63
CA HIS A 2 7.58 2.13 10.05
C HIS A 2 8.53 3.33 10.29
N GLU A 3 8.22 4.12 11.32
CA GLU A 3 8.80 5.42 11.72
C GLU A 3 10.30 5.48 12.10
N ASN A 4 11.12 4.50 11.73
CA ASN A 4 12.56 4.54 12.03
C ASN A 4 13.44 3.88 10.95
N SER A 5 12.93 3.67 9.73
CA SER A 5 13.71 3.06 8.64
C SER A 5 14.28 4.11 7.68
N GLN A 6 15.60 4.24 7.65
CA GLN A 6 16.31 5.00 6.62
C GLN A 6 15.94 4.54 5.20
N ILE A 7 15.67 5.48 4.30
CA ILE A 7 15.52 5.24 2.86
C ILE A 7 16.91 4.91 2.30
N ARG A 8 17.17 3.61 2.18
CA ARG A 8 18.32 3.04 1.48
C ARG A 8 18.23 3.26 -0.04
N ILE A 9 19.26 3.90 -0.61
CA ILE A 9 19.44 4.14 -2.04
C ILE A 9 20.69 3.38 -2.49
N LEU A 10 20.55 2.46 -3.44
CA LEU A 10 21.68 1.81 -4.10
C LEU A 10 21.93 2.49 -5.43
N PHE A 11 23.12 3.06 -5.61
CA PHE A 11 23.53 3.75 -6.82
C PHE A 11 24.56 2.92 -7.57
N PHE A 12 24.18 2.38 -8.72
CA PHE A 12 25.04 1.65 -9.64
C PHE A 12 25.58 2.60 -10.70
N THR A 13 26.90 2.53 -10.92
CA THR A 13 27.53 3.08 -12.12
C THR A 13 28.21 1.99 -12.92
N ALA A 14 28.19 2.11 -14.23
CA ALA A 14 28.99 1.26 -15.13
C ALA A 14 29.72 2.14 -16.15
N GLU A 15 31.05 2.02 -16.19
CA GLU A 15 31.91 2.74 -17.15
C GLU A 15 32.82 1.75 -17.90
N PRO A 16 32.27 0.91 -18.79
CA PRO A 16 33.10 0.01 -19.58
C PRO A 16 34.16 0.77 -20.40
N ASN A 17 35.38 0.22 -20.44
CA ASN A 17 36.53 0.86 -21.08
C ASN A 17 36.37 1.08 -22.59
N ASP A 18 35.45 0.37 -23.23
CA ASP A 18 35.13 0.42 -24.65
C ASP A 18 33.98 1.39 -24.99
N THR A 19 33.53 2.20 -24.03
CA THR A 19 32.45 3.19 -24.21
C THR A 19 32.92 4.62 -23.99
N ALA A 20 32.11 5.60 -24.43
CA ALA A 20 32.38 7.01 -24.16
C ALA A 20 32.34 7.29 -22.65
N ARG A 21 33.25 8.13 -22.15
CA ARG A 21 33.26 8.51 -20.73
C ARG A 21 32.04 9.38 -20.40
N LEU A 22 31.30 8.97 -19.38
CA LEU A 22 30.17 9.71 -18.82
C LEU A 22 30.61 10.49 -17.58
N ARG A 23 29.85 11.54 -17.22
CA ARG A 23 30.12 12.34 -16.01
C ARG A 23 29.50 11.75 -14.73
N LEU A 24 29.65 10.45 -14.50
CA LEU A 24 28.97 9.75 -13.39
C LEU A 24 29.44 10.22 -12.01
N GLN A 25 30.72 10.60 -11.89
CA GLN A 25 31.26 11.17 -10.65
C GLN A 25 30.66 12.55 -10.32
N GLN A 26 30.31 13.34 -11.34
CA GLN A 26 29.65 14.63 -11.14
C GLN A 26 28.23 14.41 -10.66
N GLU A 27 27.48 13.54 -11.34
CA GLU A 27 26.12 13.16 -10.95
C GLU A 27 26.06 12.72 -9.48
N LEU A 28 26.96 11.82 -9.09
CA LEU A 28 27.07 11.30 -7.73
C LEU A 28 27.35 12.39 -6.71
N ARG A 29 28.30 13.29 -6.98
CA ARG A 29 28.62 14.42 -6.09
C ARG A 29 27.40 15.31 -5.90
N ASP A 30 26.72 15.65 -6.99
CA ASP A 30 25.59 16.58 -6.94
C ASP A 30 24.39 15.96 -6.20
N ILE A 31 24.15 14.65 -6.34
CA ILE A 31 23.17 13.89 -5.55
C ILE A 31 23.54 13.88 -4.06
N GLU A 32 24.79 13.55 -3.72
CA GLU A 32 25.25 13.56 -2.33
C GLU A 32 25.07 14.94 -1.69
N GLU A 33 25.37 16.02 -2.42
CA GLU A 33 25.13 17.37 -1.94
C GLU A 33 23.65 17.65 -1.67
N GLN A 34 22.73 17.21 -2.55
CA GLN A 34 21.30 17.38 -2.29
C GLN A 34 20.87 16.61 -1.04
N LEU A 35 21.31 15.36 -0.89
CA LEU A 35 20.97 14.52 0.26
C LEU A 35 21.56 15.06 1.58
N ARG A 36 22.69 15.77 1.54
CA ARG A 36 23.34 16.39 2.72
C ARG A 36 22.75 17.75 3.13
N ARG A 37 22.16 18.51 2.19
CA ARG A 37 21.69 19.89 2.44
C ARG A 37 20.42 19.97 3.29
N PHE A 38 19.60 18.93 3.28
CA PHE A 38 18.46 18.82 4.18
C PHE A 38 18.97 18.27 5.52
N ARG A 39 18.59 18.89 6.66
CA ARG A 39 19.03 18.53 8.04
C ARG A 39 18.52 17.14 8.49
N VAL A 40 18.79 16.11 7.69
CA VAL A 40 18.22 14.77 7.78
C VAL A 40 19.30 13.73 7.45
N GLN A 41 20.47 13.87 8.06
CA GLN A 41 21.57 12.89 7.95
C GLN A 41 21.12 11.47 8.32
N ASP A 42 20.03 11.34 9.09
CA ASP A 42 19.52 10.05 9.55
C ASP A 42 18.39 9.47 8.68
N ARG A 43 18.02 10.05 7.53
CA ARG A 43 16.92 9.53 6.69
C ARG A 43 17.34 8.79 5.43
N PHE A 44 18.45 9.14 4.80
CA PHE A 44 18.89 8.48 3.57
C PHE A 44 20.22 7.79 3.78
N VAL A 45 20.33 6.53 3.34
CA VAL A 45 21.61 5.82 3.28
C VAL A 45 21.91 5.55 1.83
N LEU A 46 22.95 6.19 1.31
CA LEU A 46 23.42 5.98 -0.05
C LEU A 46 24.55 4.94 -0.04
N LYS A 47 24.35 3.81 -0.72
CA LYS A 47 25.40 2.83 -1.01
C LYS A 47 25.78 2.94 -2.47
N LEU A 48 27.08 3.02 -2.73
CA LEU A 48 27.64 3.14 -4.06
C LEU A 48 28.18 1.78 -4.51
N GLN A 49 27.81 1.39 -5.73
CA GLN A 49 28.42 0.27 -6.43
C GLN A 49 28.99 0.78 -7.75
N LEU A 50 30.26 1.17 -7.71
CA LEU A 50 30.98 1.67 -8.87
C LEU A 50 31.48 0.53 -9.76
N SER A 51 31.62 0.79 -11.06
CA SER A 51 32.09 -0.21 -12.04
C SER A 51 31.34 -1.54 -11.91
N ALA A 52 30.01 -1.43 -11.86
CA ALA A 52 29.14 -2.54 -11.57
C ALA A 52 29.24 -3.61 -12.67
N ARG A 53 29.67 -4.81 -12.28
CA ARG A 53 29.60 -5.96 -13.17
C ARG A 53 28.24 -6.62 -13.05
N THR A 54 27.86 -7.38 -14.07
CA THR A 54 26.58 -8.12 -14.08
C THR A 54 26.39 -9.01 -12.85
N ARG A 55 27.47 -9.65 -12.36
CA ARG A 55 27.44 -10.47 -11.13
C ARG A 55 27.22 -9.70 -9.84
N ASP A 56 27.56 -8.41 -9.82
CA ASP A 56 27.48 -7.58 -8.61
C ASP A 56 26.04 -7.07 -8.38
N ILE A 57 25.19 -7.09 -9.42
CA ILE A 57 23.83 -6.52 -9.39
C ILE A 57 22.96 -7.21 -8.33
N SER A 58 22.79 -8.53 -8.43
CA SER A 58 21.94 -9.28 -7.50
C SER A 58 22.50 -9.26 -6.08
N GLN A 59 23.82 -9.44 -5.95
CA GLN A 59 24.48 -9.46 -4.64
C GLN A 59 24.33 -8.12 -3.92
N ALA A 60 24.58 -7.00 -4.61
CA ALA A 60 24.49 -5.67 -4.00
C ALA A 60 23.05 -5.32 -3.59
N ILE A 61 22.04 -5.75 -4.36
CA ILE A 61 20.62 -5.55 -4.04
C ILE A 61 20.21 -6.43 -2.84
N LEU A 62 20.67 -7.68 -2.77
CA LEU A 62 20.37 -8.58 -1.64
C LEU A 62 21.03 -8.13 -0.34
N ASP A 63 22.31 -7.73 -0.40
CA ASP A 63 23.06 -7.35 0.81
C ASP A 63 22.58 -6.04 1.43
N PHE A 64 22.02 -5.14 0.61
CA PHE A 64 21.68 -3.79 1.03
C PHE A 64 20.17 -3.54 1.14
N GLU A 65 19.35 -4.40 0.55
CA GLU A 65 17.89 -4.27 0.49
C GLU A 65 17.41 -2.84 0.19
N PRO A 66 17.82 -2.23 -0.94
CA PRO A 66 17.52 -0.82 -1.21
C PRO A 66 16.03 -0.55 -1.42
N HIS A 67 15.55 0.62 -1.01
CA HIS A 67 14.22 1.11 -1.38
C HIS A 67 14.22 1.73 -2.78
N ILE A 68 15.33 2.35 -3.16
CA ILE A 68 15.54 2.97 -4.47
C ILE A 68 16.79 2.39 -5.09
N VAL A 69 16.69 1.89 -6.33
CA VAL A 69 17.86 1.53 -7.14
C VAL A 69 18.01 2.57 -8.25
N HIS A 70 19.17 3.21 -8.31
CA HIS A 70 19.52 4.12 -9.38
C HIS A 70 20.63 3.49 -10.21
N PHE A 71 20.44 3.39 -11.52
CA PHE A 71 21.48 3.03 -12.47
C PHE A 71 21.80 4.24 -13.34
N SER A 72 23.09 4.59 -13.41
CA SER A 72 23.59 5.59 -14.35
C SER A 72 24.71 4.99 -15.19
N GLY A 73 24.57 5.06 -16.51
CA GLY A 73 25.47 4.41 -17.44
C GLY A 73 24.95 4.41 -18.88
N HIS A 74 25.55 3.57 -19.72
CA HIS A 74 25.15 3.47 -21.13
C HIS A 74 23.93 2.57 -21.32
N GLY A 75 23.14 2.89 -22.34
CA GLY A 75 22.03 2.07 -22.82
C GLY A 75 22.02 1.96 -24.34
N GLN A 76 21.49 0.86 -24.85
CA GLN A 76 21.38 0.59 -26.29
C GLN A 76 19.96 0.90 -26.78
N ASN A 77 19.80 1.15 -28.09
CA ASN A 77 18.50 1.47 -28.70
C ASN A 77 17.47 0.31 -28.61
N THR A 78 17.94 -0.90 -28.34
CA THR A 78 17.14 -2.12 -28.08
C THR A 78 16.75 -2.26 -26.60
N GLY A 79 17.17 -1.33 -25.74
CA GLY A 79 16.76 -1.23 -24.34
C GLY A 79 17.74 -1.82 -23.34
N GLU A 80 18.79 -2.50 -23.79
CA GLU A 80 19.79 -3.09 -22.89
C GLU A 80 20.56 -2.01 -22.13
N LEU A 81 20.83 -2.30 -20.85
CA LEU A 81 21.74 -1.51 -20.03
C LEU A 81 23.14 -2.13 -20.07
N CYS A 82 24.16 -1.30 -20.27
CA CYS A 82 25.54 -1.73 -20.41
C CYS A 82 26.24 -1.79 -19.05
N PHE A 83 26.62 -2.98 -18.61
CA PHE A 83 27.43 -3.22 -17.42
C PHE A 83 28.85 -3.65 -17.81
N GLU A 84 29.73 -3.85 -16.83
CA GLU A 84 31.06 -4.41 -17.05
C GLU A 84 31.06 -5.94 -16.99
N ASN A 85 31.88 -6.58 -17.82
CA ASN A 85 32.30 -7.97 -17.62
C ASN A 85 33.62 -8.05 -16.81
N GLU A 86 34.14 -9.26 -16.63
CA GLU A 86 35.41 -9.51 -15.92
C GLU A 86 36.63 -8.82 -16.54
N PHE A 87 36.53 -8.37 -17.79
CA PHE A 87 37.59 -7.68 -18.52
C PHE A 87 37.39 -6.16 -18.55
N GLY A 88 36.38 -5.62 -17.86
CA GLY A 88 36.05 -4.19 -17.86
C GLY A 88 35.53 -3.68 -19.21
N THR A 89 34.97 -4.57 -20.03
CA THR A 89 34.35 -4.23 -21.32
C THR A 89 32.85 -4.41 -21.25
N THR A 90 32.14 -3.87 -22.24
CA THR A 90 30.68 -3.78 -22.24
C THR A 90 30.02 -5.16 -22.23
N GLN A 91 29.14 -5.38 -21.27
CA GLN A 91 28.22 -6.51 -21.20
C GLN A 91 26.78 -5.99 -21.15
N PRO A 92 26.03 -6.05 -22.26
CA PRO A 92 24.64 -5.62 -22.29
C PRO A 92 23.75 -6.59 -21.50
N VAL A 93 22.86 -6.05 -20.69
CA VAL A 93 21.85 -6.81 -19.95
C VAL A 93 20.47 -6.47 -20.48
N LYS A 94 19.72 -7.51 -20.86
CA LYS A 94 18.41 -7.38 -21.52
C LYS A 94 17.28 -6.95 -20.57
N PRO A 95 16.20 -6.35 -21.11
CA PRO A 95 14.94 -6.05 -20.41
C PRO A 95 14.45 -7.16 -19.49
N GLU A 96 14.34 -8.38 -20.01
CA GLU A 96 13.77 -9.52 -19.32
C GLU A 96 14.65 -9.98 -18.15
N VAL A 97 15.97 -9.82 -18.27
CA VAL A 97 16.94 -10.28 -17.26
C VAL A 97 16.89 -9.39 -16.02
N LEU A 98 16.96 -8.06 -16.15
CA LEU A 98 16.82 -7.21 -14.95
C LEU A 98 15.40 -7.25 -14.39
N ALA A 99 14.37 -7.36 -15.24
CA ALA A 99 13.00 -7.54 -14.75
C ALA A 99 12.89 -8.80 -13.87
N ALA A 100 13.53 -9.91 -14.25
CA ALA A 100 13.59 -11.12 -13.44
C ALA A 100 14.31 -10.91 -12.10
N VAL A 101 15.38 -10.10 -12.06
CA VAL A 101 16.04 -9.70 -10.80
C VAL A 101 15.10 -8.87 -9.92
N PHE A 102 14.50 -7.81 -10.48
CA PHE A 102 13.60 -6.92 -9.73
C PHE A 102 12.32 -7.60 -9.25
N ARG A 103 11.84 -8.63 -9.96
CA ARG A 103 10.74 -9.51 -9.53
C ARG A 103 11.01 -10.18 -8.18
N LEU A 104 12.26 -10.49 -7.85
CA LEU A 104 12.62 -11.23 -6.63
C LEU A 104 12.76 -10.33 -5.40
N VAL A 105 12.71 -9.00 -5.58
CA VAL A 105 13.06 -8.02 -4.53
C VAL A 105 11.95 -6.98 -4.30
N THR A 106 10.73 -7.30 -4.73
CA THR A 106 9.54 -6.44 -4.61
C THR A 106 9.12 -6.15 -3.17
N ALA A 107 9.65 -6.89 -2.20
CA ALA A 107 9.37 -6.69 -0.79
C ALA A 107 9.95 -5.37 -0.25
N TYR A 108 11.04 -4.87 -0.85
CA TYR A 108 11.74 -3.69 -0.36
C TYR A 108 12.10 -2.67 -1.44
N VAL A 109 12.25 -3.05 -2.72
CA VAL A 109 12.47 -2.07 -3.80
C VAL A 109 11.15 -1.45 -4.25
N HIS A 110 11.04 -0.13 -4.16
CA HIS A 110 9.83 0.62 -4.47
C HIS A 110 9.98 1.57 -5.67
N CYS A 111 11.22 1.98 -5.99
CA CYS A 111 11.52 2.83 -7.12
C CYS A 111 12.82 2.41 -7.82
N VAL A 112 12.81 2.44 -9.15
CA VAL A 112 14.01 2.24 -9.97
C VAL A 112 14.20 3.44 -10.90
N VAL A 113 15.40 4.03 -10.94
CA VAL A 113 15.75 5.14 -11.82
C VAL A 113 16.84 4.66 -12.79
N LEU A 114 16.57 4.75 -14.09
CA LEU A 114 17.46 4.26 -15.15
C LEU A 114 17.95 5.43 -16.01
N ASN A 115 19.02 6.09 -15.56
CA ASN A 115 19.72 7.14 -16.29
C ASN A 115 20.63 6.53 -17.36
N ALA A 116 20.01 6.06 -18.44
CA ALA A 116 20.68 5.47 -19.59
C ALA A 116 19.83 5.64 -20.86
N CYS A 117 20.48 5.82 -22.01
CA CYS A 117 19.80 6.01 -23.29
C CYS A 117 18.80 4.88 -23.59
N TYR A 118 17.59 5.24 -24.04
CA TYR A 118 16.53 4.28 -24.41
C TYR A 118 16.09 3.30 -23.30
N SER A 119 16.46 3.56 -22.03
CA SER A 119 16.14 2.70 -20.89
C SER A 119 14.64 2.61 -20.58
N ASN A 120 13.78 3.38 -21.25
CA ASN A 120 12.33 3.23 -21.12
C ASN A 120 11.84 1.81 -21.54
N ILE A 121 12.52 1.14 -22.47
CA ILE A 121 12.22 -0.27 -22.82
C ILE A 121 12.50 -1.18 -21.62
N GLN A 122 13.63 -0.99 -20.94
CA GLN A 122 13.97 -1.67 -19.70
C GLN A 122 12.95 -1.34 -18.60
N ALA A 123 12.53 -0.08 -18.50
CA ALA A 123 11.56 0.40 -17.52
C ALA A 123 10.20 -0.28 -17.69
N GLU A 124 9.74 -0.50 -18.92
CA GLU A 124 8.50 -1.22 -19.24
C GLU A 124 8.52 -2.68 -18.77
N ALA A 125 9.68 -3.33 -18.78
CA ALA A 125 9.81 -4.69 -18.24
C ALA A 125 9.82 -4.69 -16.71
N ILE A 126 10.56 -3.79 -16.07
CA ILE A 126 10.71 -3.75 -14.60
C ILE A 126 9.43 -3.29 -13.90
N VAL A 127 8.67 -2.36 -14.50
CA VAL A 127 7.47 -1.77 -13.90
C VAL A 127 6.34 -2.79 -13.72
N GLN A 128 6.42 -3.96 -14.35
CA GLN A 128 5.52 -5.09 -14.08
C GLN A 128 5.63 -5.60 -12.63
N HIS A 129 6.76 -5.32 -11.96
CA HIS A 129 7.09 -5.81 -10.62
C HIS A 129 7.27 -4.66 -9.62
N ILE A 130 7.90 -3.56 -10.01
CA ILE A 130 8.22 -2.43 -9.12
C ILE A 130 7.21 -1.30 -9.26
N PRO A 131 6.69 -0.70 -8.16
CA PRO A 131 5.69 0.36 -8.20
C PRO A 131 6.02 1.56 -9.10
N PHE A 132 7.27 2.02 -9.08
CA PHE A 132 7.73 3.16 -9.86
C PHE A 132 9.03 2.83 -10.59
N VAL A 133 9.06 3.09 -11.89
CA VAL A 133 10.29 2.98 -12.69
C VAL A 133 10.41 4.19 -13.61
N ILE A 134 11.55 4.85 -13.56
CA ILE A 134 11.85 6.00 -14.41
C ILE A 134 12.90 5.56 -15.43
N GLY A 135 12.59 5.72 -16.71
CA GLY A 135 13.52 5.43 -17.80
C GLY A 135 13.53 6.52 -18.86
N MET A 136 14.48 6.46 -19.78
CA MET A 136 14.67 7.46 -20.83
C MET A 136 14.06 6.98 -22.13
N LYS A 137 13.12 7.75 -22.70
CA LYS A 137 12.42 7.38 -23.93
C LYS A 137 13.34 7.37 -25.17
N THR A 138 14.45 8.10 -25.11
CA THR A 138 15.41 8.30 -26.19
C THR A 138 16.82 8.47 -25.60
N ALA A 139 17.80 8.83 -26.42
CA ALA A 139 19.10 9.26 -25.95
C ALA A 139 18.98 10.48 -25.01
N ILE A 140 19.72 10.46 -23.90
CA ILE A 140 19.78 11.55 -22.93
C ILE A 140 21.23 12.03 -22.82
N GLY A 141 21.45 13.34 -22.79
CA GLY A 141 22.76 13.93 -22.55
C GLY A 141 23.13 13.95 -21.07
N ASP A 142 24.42 13.88 -20.76
CA ASP A 142 24.95 13.89 -19.39
C ASP A 142 24.39 15.05 -18.54
N GLN A 143 24.30 16.25 -19.12
CA GLN A 143 23.79 17.42 -18.41
C GLN A 143 22.30 17.26 -18.04
N ALA A 144 21.50 16.69 -18.94
CA ALA A 144 20.09 16.42 -18.67
C ALA A 144 19.91 15.33 -17.61
N ALA A 145 20.69 14.24 -17.68
CA ALA A 145 20.64 13.16 -16.70
C ALA A 145 21.03 13.64 -15.28
N ILE A 146 22.10 14.45 -15.18
CA ILE A 146 22.52 15.07 -13.92
C ILE A 146 21.44 16.03 -13.40
N ALA A 147 20.93 16.94 -14.24
CA ALA A 147 19.89 17.89 -13.85
C ALA A 147 18.63 17.16 -13.34
N PHE A 148 18.22 16.09 -14.04
CA PHE A 148 17.12 15.24 -13.62
C PHE A 148 17.34 14.65 -12.22
N ALA A 149 18.48 13.97 -12.02
CA ALA A 149 18.79 13.32 -10.76
C ALA A 149 18.86 14.32 -9.60
N VAL A 150 19.45 15.51 -9.84
CA VAL A 150 19.52 16.60 -8.87
C VAL A 150 18.12 17.07 -8.46
N GLY A 151 17.24 17.37 -9.42
CA GLY A 151 15.86 17.79 -9.13
C GLY A 151 15.08 16.71 -8.40
N PHE A 152 15.22 15.46 -8.84
CA PHE A 152 14.57 14.29 -8.25
C PHE A 152 14.96 14.07 -6.78
N TYR A 153 16.26 13.96 -6.49
CA TYR A 153 16.72 13.72 -5.11
C TYR A 153 16.57 14.95 -4.21
N ARG A 154 16.61 16.17 -4.77
CA ARG A 154 16.26 17.40 -4.01
C ARG A 154 14.82 17.34 -3.52
N ALA A 155 13.89 16.96 -4.39
CA ALA A 155 12.48 16.83 -4.03
C ALA A 155 12.22 15.66 -3.05
N LEU A 156 12.86 14.51 -3.25
CA LEU A 156 12.80 13.40 -2.28
C LEU A 156 13.36 13.79 -0.91
N GLY A 157 14.49 14.50 -0.89
CA GLY A 157 15.08 15.07 0.32
C GLY A 157 14.12 16.02 1.05
N ALA A 158 13.28 16.72 0.29
CA ALA A 158 12.21 17.58 0.79
C ALA A 158 10.88 16.85 1.09
N ASN A 159 10.91 15.52 1.26
CA ASN A 159 9.75 14.68 1.61
C ASN A 159 8.61 14.69 0.57
N ARG A 160 8.94 14.90 -0.71
CA ARG A 160 7.98 14.77 -1.82
C ARG A 160 7.77 13.31 -2.21
N SER A 161 6.62 13.03 -2.79
CA SER A 161 6.32 11.73 -3.41
C SER A 161 7.27 11.44 -4.59
N ILE A 162 7.32 10.18 -5.06
CA ILE A 162 8.13 9.80 -6.22
C ILE A 162 7.63 10.50 -7.49
N GLU A 163 6.32 10.68 -7.60
CA GLU A 163 5.67 11.47 -8.65
C GLU A 163 6.12 12.92 -8.67
N GLU A 164 5.96 13.61 -7.55
CA GLU A 164 6.38 15.01 -7.44
C GLU A 164 7.89 15.12 -7.66
N ALA A 165 8.69 14.18 -7.13
CA ALA A 165 10.13 14.15 -7.36
C ALA A 165 10.48 13.98 -8.84
N TYR A 166 9.77 13.12 -9.57
CA TYR A 166 9.93 13.00 -11.02
C TYR A 166 9.63 14.33 -11.72
N GLU A 167 8.52 14.99 -11.37
CA GLU A 167 8.16 16.30 -11.93
C GLU A 167 9.23 17.35 -11.64
N PHE A 168 9.76 17.41 -10.42
CA PHE A 168 10.87 18.29 -10.05
C PHE A 168 12.14 17.99 -10.83
N GLY A 169 12.44 16.71 -11.10
CA GLY A 169 13.54 16.31 -11.98
C GLY A 169 13.39 16.86 -13.40
N CYS A 170 12.19 16.71 -14.00
CA CYS A 170 11.89 17.27 -15.32
C CYS A 170 11.98 18.80 -15.33
N VAL A 171 11.46 19.47 -14.30
CA VAL A 171 11.53 20.94 -14.17
C VAL A 171 12.98 21.41 -14.01
N GLU A 172 13.83 20.69 -13.27
CA GLU A 172 15.25 21.06 -13.13
C GLU A 172 15.99 21.04 -14.47
N ILE A 173 15.67 20.09 -15.37
CA ILE A 173 16.19 20.09 -16.75
C ILE A 173 15.78 21.39 -17.48
N GLN A 174 14.51 21.77 -17.37
CA GLN A 174 13.98 23.00 -18.00
C GLN A 174 14.61 24.27 -17.41
N LEU A 175 14.80 24.33 -16.09
CA LEU A 175 15.42 25.46 -15.41
C LEU A 175 16.85 25.70 -15.88
N GLN A 176 17.56 24.65 -16.28
CA GLN A 176 18.90 24.74 -16.86
C GLN A 176 18.90 25.04 -18.36
N GLY A 177 17.71 25.18 -18.99
CA GLY A 177 17.56 25.49 -20.41
C GLY A 177 17.91 24.32 -21.34
N ILE A 178 17.85 23.09 -20.84
CA ILE A 178 18.21 21.88 -21.60
C ILE A 178 16.94 21.32 -22.28
N PRO A 179 16.90 21.15 -23.60
CA PRO A 179 15.70 20.74 -24.34
C PRO A 179 15.47 19.21 -24.32
N GLU A 180 15.58 18.60 -23.15
CA GLU A 180 15.47 17.14 -22.94
C GLU A 180 14.54 16.80 -21.76
N GLU A 181 13.72 17.74 -21.29
CA GLU A 181 12.87 17.59 -20.10
C GLU A 181 11.84 16.46 -20.22
N SER A 182 11.48 16.14 -21.46
CA SER A 182 10.49 15.14 -21.78
C SER A 182 11.11 13.76 -22.00
N THR A 183 12.45 13.65 -21.92
CA THR A 183 13.20 12.40 -22.10
C THR A 183 12.99 11.42 -20.95
N PRO A 184 13.07 11.83 -19.66
CA PRO A 184 12.68 10.98 -18.55
C PRO A 184 11.18 10.69 -18.56
N VAL A 185 10.81 9.43 -18.42
CA VAL A 185 9.42 8.97 -18.38
C VAL A 185 9.21 8.15 -17.11
N LEU A 186 8.28 8.61 -16.27
CA LEU A 186 7.81 7.83 -15.14
C LEU A 186 6.82 6.78 -15.62
N ARG A 187 7.21 5.51 -15.51
CA ARG A 187 6.31 4.37 -15.58
C ARG A 187 5.85 4.04 -14.18
N LYS A 188 4.54 4.06 -14.00
CA LYS A 188 3.91 3.53 -12.79
C LYS A 188 3.53 2.10 -13.07
N ARG A 189 3.72 1.23 -12.08
CA ARG A 189 3.00 -0.03 -12.07
C ARG A 189 1.55 0.37 -12.03
N ILE A 190 0.92 0.29 -13.18
CA ILE A 190 -0.49 0.03 -13.22
C ILE A 190 -0.55 -1.33 -12.57
N ASP A 191 -0.78 -1.38 -11.26
CA ASP A 191 -1.45 -2.53 -10.67
C ASP A 191 -2.53 -2.82 -11.69
N GLN A 192 -2.38 -3.92 -12.45
CA GLN A 192 -3.40 -4.32 -13.42
C GLN A 192 -4.69 -4.07 -12.69
N SER A 193 -5.47 -3.11 -13.20
CA SER A 193 -6.45 -2.35 -12.41
C SER A 193 -7.02 -3.25 -11.33
N PRO A 194 -7.25 -2.81 -10.08
CA PRO A 194 -8.02 -3.61 -9.15
C PRO A 194 -9.26 -4.27 -9.82
N ALA A 195 -9.84 -3.67 -10.86
CA ALA A 195 -10.86 -4.29 -11.70
C ALA A 195 -10.51 -5.65 -12.37
N ALA A 196 -9.28 -5.93 -12.81
CA ALA A 196 -8.90 -7.15 -13.55
C ALA A 196 -8.81 -8.40 -12.66
N PHE A 197 -8.42 -8.24 -11.38
CA PHE A 197 -8.32 -9.34 -10.41
C PHE A 197 -9.29 -9.22 -9.23
N TYR A 198 -10.13 -8.18 -9.20
CA TYR A 198 -11.16 -8.07 -8.19
C TYR A 198 -12.22 -9.12 -8.40
N LEU A 199 -12.32 -10.02 -7.42
CA LEU A 199 -13.41 -10.98 -7.37
C LEU A 199 -14.70 -10.31 -6.89
N GLN A 200 -15.67 -10.27 -7.79
CA GLN A 200 -16.97 -9.65 -7.53
C GLN A 200 -17.72 -10.34 -6.38
N ARG A 201 -18.39 -9.51 -5.57
CA ARG A 201 -19.31 -9.86 -4.48
C ARG A 201 -20.64 -9.14 -4.72
N PRO A 202 -21.45 -9.55 -5.73
CA PRO A 202 -22.58 -8.76 -6.22
C PRO A 202 -23.58 -8.30 -5.15
N ALA A 203 -23.89 -9.17 -4.17
CA ALA A 203 -24.81 -8.83 -3.09
C ALA A 203 -24.25 -7.73 -2.15
N ILE A 204 -22.94 -7.74 -1.88
CA ILE A 204 -22.29 -6.74 -1.03
C ILE A 204 -22.12 -5.44 -1.81
N GLU A 205 -21.65 -5.52 -3.06
CA GLU A 205 -21.50 -4.37 -3.94
C GLU A 205 -22.82 -3.63 -4.16
N GLY A 206 -23.88 -4.37 -4.48
CA GLY A 206 -25.21 -3.78 -4.70
C GLY A 206 -25.69 -2.98 -3.50
N ARG A 207 -25.53 -3.50 -2.28
CA ARG A 207 -25.86 -2.76 -1.04
C ARG A 207 -25.04 -1.49 -0.88
N CYS A 208 -23.74 -1.56 -1.14
CA CYS A 208 -22.87 -0.39 -1.08
C CYS A 208 -23.24 0.67 -2.14
N TYR A 209 -23.60 0.23 -3.35
CA TYR A 209 -24.00 1.13 -4.44
C TYR A 209 -25.34 1.79 -4.18
N GLU A 210 -26.29 1.11 -3.54
CA GLU A 210 -27.55 1.74 -3.13
C GLU A 210 -27.36 2.73 -1.98
N GLU A 211 -26.48 2.40 -1.02
CA GLU A 211 -26.19 3.29 0.09
C GLU A 211 -25.44 4.56 -0.38
N ILE A 212 -24.43 4.44 -1.25
CA ILE A 212 -23.63 5.62 -1.67
C ILE A 212 -24.46 6.65 -2.46
N LYS A 213 -25.59 6.24 -3.04
CA LYS A 213 -26.55 7.15 -3.68
C LYS A 213 -27.33 8.00 -2.67
N GLN A 214 -27.45 7.55 -1.42
CA GLN A 214 -28.19 8.28 -0.39
C GLN A 214 -27.43 9.56 0.00
N PRO A 215 -28.09 10.72 0.07
CA PRO A 215 -27.45 11.97 0.50
C PRO A 215 -26.84 11.83 1.91
N GLY A 216 -25.59 12.21 2.09
CA GLY A 216 -24.94 12.10 3.39
C GLY A 216 -24.65 10.66 3.86
N SER A 217 -24.51 9.71 2.93
CA SER A 217 -24.34 8.30 3.23
C SER A 217 -23.08 8.01 4.04
N LEU A 218 -23.09 6.94 4.85
CA LEU A 218 -21.91 6.42 5.53
C LEU A 218 -21.87 4.90 5.39
N ILE A 219 -20.78 4.39 4.82
CA ILE A 219 -20.51 2.97 4.65
C ILE A 219 -19.32 2.58 5.52
N ARG A 220 -19.49 1.59 6.39
CA ARG A 220 -18.43 1.01 7.20
C ARG A 220 -18.07 -0.37 6.67
N ILE A 221 -16.82 -0.57 6.27
CA ILE A 221 -16.30 -1.86 5.83
C ILE A 221 -15.39 -2.40 6.94
N LYS A 222 -15.81 -3.51 7.56
CA LYS A 222 -15.09 -4.16 8.65
C LYS A 222 -14.83 -5.63 8.37
N ALA A 223 -13.67 -6.11 8.79
CA ALA A 223 -13.26 -7.52 8.79
C ALA A 223 -11.83 -7.61 9.36
N PRO A 224 -11.32 -8.80 9.71
CA PRO A 224 -9.89 -8.99 9.99
C PRO A 224 -8.98 -8.42 8.89
N LYS A 225 -7.69 -8.22 9.19
CA LYS A 225 -6.73 -7.83 8.14
C LYS A 225 -6.79 -8.80 6.97
N ASN A 226 -6.39 -8.34 5.79
CA ASN A 226 -6.18 -9.21 4.62
C ASN A 226 -7.45 -9.88 4.03
N MET A 227 -8.64 -9.39 4.38
CA MET A 227 -9.95 -9.86 3.88
C MET A 227 -10.48 -9.11 2.64
N GLY A 228 -9.68 -8.21 2.03
CA GLY A 228 -10.08 -7.48 0.81
C GLY A 228 -10.93 -6.22 1.07
N LYS A 229 -10.82 -5.60 2.26
CA LYS A 229 -11.56 -4.38 2.61
C LYS A 229 -11.26 -3.21 1.68
N THR A 230 -9.97 -2.91 1.48
CA THR A 230 -9.50 -1.84 0.59
C THR A 230 -9.91 -2.09 -0.87
N TRP A 231 -9.97 -3.35 -1.30
CA TRP A 231 -10.46 -3.72 -2.63
C TRP A 231 -11.93 -3.37 -2.82
N LEU A 232 -12.80 -3.69 -1.85
CA LEU A 232 -14.20 -3.27 -1.89
C LEU A 232 -14.33 -1.74 -1.84
N MET A 233 -13.57 -1.06 -0.99
CA MET A 233 -13.57 0.41 -0.94
C MET A 233 -13.23 1.02 -2.31
N ASN A 234 -12.13 0.58 -2.93
CA ASN A 234 -11.71 1.03 -4.26
C ASN A 234 -12.79 0.77 -5.31
N ARG A 235 -13.52 -0.34 -5.19
CA ARG A 235 -14.65 -0.66 -6.07
C ARG A 235 -15.82 0.31 -5.91
N ILE A 236 -16.16 0.71 -4.68
CA ILE A 236 -17.21 1.70 -4.39
C ILE A 236 -16.77 3.10 -4.86
N VAL A 237 -15.51 3.47 -4.60
CA VAL A 237 -14.93 4.73 -5.07
C VAL A 237 -14.94 4.82 -6.60
N ALA A 238 -14.54 3.74 -7.29
CA ALA A 238 -14.58 3.67 -8.75
C ALA A 238 -16.02 3.80 -9.29
N TYR A 239 -16.99 3.15 -8.65
CA TYR A 239 -18.41 3.31 -8.98
C TYR A 239 -18.87 4.76 -8.80
N ALA A 240 -18.58 5.40 -7.66
CA ALA A 240 -18.97 6.78 -7.41
C ALA A 240 -18.34 7.75 -8.41
N ARG A 241 -17.04 7.58 -8.71
CA ARG A 241 -16.34 8.36 -9.74
C ARG A 241 -17.00 8.22 -11.11
N GLY A 242 -17.36 6.99 -11.50
CA GLY A 242 -18.10 6.72 -12.73
C GLY A 242 -19.48 7.37 -12.80
N ASN A 243 -20.07 7.72 -11.65
CA ASN A 243 -21.34 8.44 -11.53
C ASN A 243 -21.14 9.96 -11.29
N GLY A 244 -19.93 10.50 -11.52
CA GLY A 244 -19.66 11.94 -11.48
C GLY A 244 -19.37 12.53 -10.09
N TYR A 245 -19.19 11.68 -9.08
CA TYR A 245 -18.82 12.13 -7.73
C TYR A 245 -17.35 12.55 -7.72
N LYS A 246 -17.01 13.60 -6.96
CA LYS A 246 -15.62 13.81 -6.54
C LYS A 246 -15.26 12.74 -5.53
N THR A 247 -14.04 12.22 -5.60
CA THR A 247 -13.59 11.15 -4.70
C THR A 247 -12.24 11.50 -4.10
N VAL A 248 -12.14 11.45 -2.79
CA VAL A 248 -10.88 11.57 -2.04
C VAL A 248 -10.68 10.27 -1.29
N THR A 249 -9.52 9.64 -1.43
CA THR A 249 -9.16 8.44 -0.68
C THR A 249 -7.93 8.74 0.16
N LEU A 250 -8.07 8.63 1.47
CA LEU A 250 -7.01 8.87 2.42
C LEU A 250 -6.62 7.56 3.11
N SER A 251 -5.34 7.22 3.07
CA SER A 251 -4.78 6.13 3.86
C SER A 251 -4.03 6.72 5.04
N PHE A 252 -4.43 6.35 6.26
CA PHE A 252 -3.74 6.80 7.46
C PHE A 252 -2.33 6.24 7.58
N ASN A 253 -1.95 5.18 6.84
CA ASN A 253 -0.55 4.75 6.75
C ASN A 253 0.38 5.81 6.14
N VAL A 254 -0.16 6.69 5.28
CA VAL A 254 0.61 7.72 4.55
C VAL A 254 0.48 9.09 5.22
N LEU A 255 -0.69 9.36 5.82
CA LEU A 255 -0.98 10.66 6.43
C LEU A 255 -0.28 10.93 7.75
N THR A 256 0.27 9.89 8.39
CA THR A 256 0.80 10.01 9.74
C THR A 256 2.25 9.62 9.79
N ASP A 257 3.06 10.52 10.36
CA ASP A 257 4.32 10.18 11.00
C ASP A 257 4.11 10.14 12.52
N GLY A 258 5.15 9.74 13.26
CA GLY A 258 5.04 9.41 14.69
C GLY A 258 4.74 10.61 15.55
N THR A 259 4.99 11.81 15.01
CA THR A 259 4.77 13.08 15.69
C THR A 259 3.34 13.58 15.50
N ILE A 260 2.70 13.25 14.36
CA ILE A 260 1.31 13.64 14.06
C ILE A 260 0.33 12.92 14.99
N PHE A 261 0.58 11.66 15.34
CA PHE A 261 -0.30 10.89 16.24
C PHE A 261 -0.14 11.21 17.74
N GLN A 262 0.80 12.06 18.11
CA GLN A 262 0.99 12.51 19.49
C GLN A 262 0.22 13.80 19.80
N ASP A 263 -0.28 14.49 18.77
CA ASP A 263 -0.88 15.80 18.89
C ASP A 263 -2.22 15.84 18.14
N VAL A 264 -3.31 15.88 18.92
CA VAL A 264 -4.68 15.88 18.42
C VAL A 264 -4.89 17.00 17.40
N GLU A 265 -4.40 18.20 17.68
CA GLU A 265 -4.58 19.35 16.79
C GLU A 265 -3.82 19.16 15.46
N LYS A 266 -2.55 18.74 15.52
CA LYS A 266 -1.77 18.46 14.30
C LYS A 266 -2.41 17.38 13.44
N PHE A 267 -2.98 16.34 14.05
CA PHE A 267 -3.72 15.31 13.33
C PHE A 267 -4.89 15.91 12.54
N PHE A 268 -5.78 16.67 13.19
CA PHE A 268 -6.95 17.24 12.51
C PHE A 268 -6.56 18.27 11.43
N ARG A 269 -5.52 19.08 11.67
CA ARG A 269 -4.98 20.00 10.65
C ARG A 269 -4.47 19.22 9.45
N SER A 270 -3.63 18.21 9.68
CA SER A 270 -3.05 17.37 8.61
C SER A 270 -4.14 16.65 7.81
N PHE A 271 -5.17 16.13 8.49
CA PHE A 271 -6.34 15.53 7.86
C PHE A 271 -7.06 16.52 6.93
N CYS A 272 -7.36 17.73 7.41
CA CYS A 272 -8.04 18.74 6.59
C CYS A 272 -7.19 19.20 5.39
N ILE A 273 -5.89 19.37 5.58
CA ILE A 273 -4.93 19.73 4.53
C ILE A 273 -4.89 18.63 3.46
N ALA A 274 -4.81 17.37 3.87
CA ALA A 274 -4.78 16.24 2.94
C ALA A 274 -6.04 16.18 2.07
N VAL A 275 -7.23 16.35 2.67
CA VAL A 275 -8.47 16.38 1.89
C VAL A 275 -8.50 17.58 0.93
N ALA A 276 -8.05 18.75 1.35
CA ALA A 276 -7.99 19.93 0.48
C ALA A 276 -7.05 19.70 -0.73
N ASN A 277 -5.86 19.16 -0.49
CA ASN A 277 -4.88 18.85 -1.52
C ASN A 277 -5.42 17.83 -2.53
N GLU A 278 -6.04 16.75 -2.07
CA GLU A 278 -6.66 15.73 -2.94
C GLU A 278 -7.83 16.28 -3.76
N LEU A 279 -8.50 17.32 -3.27
CA LEU A 279 -9.54 18.04 -4.03
C LEU A 279 -8.97 19.05 -5.03
N GLY A 280 -7.66 19.28 -5.03
CA GLY A 280 -7.00 20.33 -5.82
C GLY A 280 -7.32 21.74 -5.32
N LEU A 281 -7.66 21.90 -4.04
CA LEU A 281 -7.98 23.18 -3.43
C LEU A 281 -6.78 23.70 -2.62
N PRO A 282 -6.48 25.01 -2.68
CA PRO A 282 -5.39 25.57 -1.89
C PRO A 282 -5.66 25.43 -0.39
N ASN A 283 -4.59 25.29 0.40
CA ASN A 283 -4.72 25.21 1.85
C ASN A 283 -5.10 26.57 2.44
N GLN A 284 -6.33 26.69 2.97
CA GLN A 284 -6.82 27.89 3.68
C GLN A 284 -6.94 27.68 5.20
N LEU A 285 -6.39 26.59 5.75
CA LEU A 285 -6.49 26.34 7.20
C LEU A 285 -5.84 27.44 8.03
N ILE A 286 -4.72 27.99 7.57
CA ILE A 286 -3.95 28.98 8.33
C ILE A 286 -4.81 30.21 8.66
N GLU A 287 -5.68 30.63 7.74
CA GLU A 287 -6.54 31.79 7.90
C GLU A 287 -7.84 31.49 8.67
N THR A 288 -8.23 30.22 8.75
CA THR A 288 -9.55 29.81 9.25
C THR A 288 -9.53 29.03 10.57
N TRP A 289 -8.35 28.60 11.02
CA TRP A 289 -8.21 27.83 12.26
C TRP A 289 -8.13 28.73 13.49
N ASP A 290 -9.15 28.70 14.33
CA ASP A 290 -9.20 29.43 15.59
C ASP A 290 -8.61 28.58 16.72
N ASN A 291 -7.50 29.03 17.32
CA ASN A 291 -6.83 28.32 18.41
C ASN A 291 -7.65 28.27 19.71
N GLN A 292 -8.72 29.07 19.84
CA GLN A 292 -9.65 29.00 20.98
C GLN A 292 -10.76 27.97 20.77
N ALA A 293 -10.99 27.54 19.52
CA ALA A 293 -12.00 26.55 19.18
C ALA A 293 -11.42 25.13 19.21
N THR A 294 -12.30 24.13 19.37
CA THR A 294 -11.88 22.73 19.36
C THR A 294 -11.47 22.28 17.95
N SER A 295 -10.53 21.34 17.85
CA SER A 295 -10.10 20.76 16.57
C SER A 295 -11.26 20.18 15.75
N ILE A 296 -12.25 19.59 16.43
CA ILE A 296 -13.50 19.11 15.81
C ILE A 296 -14.27 20.28 15.17
N PHE A 297 -14.45 21.38 15.91
CA PHE A 297 -15.17 22.54 15.40
C PHE A 297 -14.46 23.15 14.21
N ASN A 298 -13.15 23.42 14.32
CA ASN A 298 -12.37 23.98 13.22
C ASN A 298 -12.43 23.11 11.96
N SER A 299 -12.22 21.80 12.11
CA SER A 299 -12.32 20.86 10.97
C SER A 299 -13.72 20.87 10.35
N THR A 300 -14.76 20.89 11.19
CA THR A 300 -16.16 20.93 10.74
C THR A 300 -16.45 22.22 9.97
N MET A 301 -15.97 23.37 10.45
CA MET A 301 -16.17 24.65 9.78
C MET A 301 -15.38 24.74 8.48
N TYR A 302 -14.16 24.21 8.45
CA TYR A 302 -13.35 24.13 7.23
C TYR A 302 -14.04 23.29 6.15
N PHE A 303 -14.56 22.11 6.50
CA PHE A 303 -15.34 21.29 5.57
C PHE A 303 -16.60 22.02 5.10
N GLN A 304 -17.38 22.59 6.03
CA GLN A 304 -18.67 23.19 5.69
C GLN A 304 -18.53 24.48 4.86
N LYS A 305 -17.68 25.41 5.30
CA LYS A 305 -17.57 26.76 4.71
C LYS A 305 -16.61 26.84 3.53
N TYR A 306 -15.63 25.93 3.47
CA TYR A 306 -14.62 25.94 2.42
C TYR A 306 -14.75 24.73 1.50
N LEU A 307 -14.45 23.51 1.96
CA LEU A 307 -14.34 22.36 1.06
C LEU A 307 -15.66 22.01 0.35
N LEU A 308 -16.74 21.81 1.11
CA LEU A 308 -18.06 21.42 0.58
C LEU A 308 -18.80 22.58 -0.09
N ALA A 309 -18.46 23.82 0.28
CA ALA A 309 -19.00 25.03 -0.34
C ALA A 309 -18.40 25.26 -1.74
N ASN A 310 -17.12 24.95 -1.94
CA ASN A 310 -16.40 25.13 -3.21
C ASN A 310 -16.55 23.96 -4.19
N ILE A 311 -17.38 22.97 -3.89
CA ILE A 311 -17.70 21.87 -4.80
C ILE A 311 -19.19 21.84 -5.15
N ASN A 312 -19.48 21.60 -6.42
CA ASN A 312 -20.84 21.52 -6.96
C ASN A 312 -21.34 20.08 -7.10
N THR A 313 -20.45 19.11 -6.98
CA THR A 313 -20.78 17.68 -7.03
C THR A 313 -20.63 17.04 -5.65
N PRO A 314 -21.33 15.92 -5.37
CA PRO A 314 -21.12 15.17 -4.15
C PRO A 314 -19.67 14.66 -4.04
N LEU A 315 -19.18 14.59 -2.80
CA LEU A 315 -17.84 14.15 -2.43
C LEU A 315 -17.93 12.81 -1.68
N VAL A 316 -17.28 11.78 -2.21
CA VAL A 316 -16.96 10.57 -1.46
C VAL A 316 -15.60 10.74 -0.80
N LEU A 317 -15.58 10.75 0.53
CA LEU A 317 -14.36 10.69 1.34
C LEU A 317 -14.20 9.26 1.88
N ALA A 318 -13.24 8.53 1.30
CA ALA A 318 -12.88 7.18 1.69
C ALA A 318 -11.66 7.20 2.63
N LEU A 319 -11.83 6.63 3.81
CA LEU A 319 -10.86 6.59 4.89
C LEU A 319 -10.37 5.14 5.06
N ASN A 320 -9.13 4.88 4.67
CA ASN A 320 -8.47 3.58 4.76
C ASN A 320 -7.50 3.56 5.95
N ASP A 321 -7.32 2.37 6.54
CA ASP A 321 -6.39 2.14 7.66
C ASP A 321 -6.71 2.98 8.91
N VAL A 322 -8.01 3.24 9.14
CA VAL A 322 -8.49 4.00 10.31
C VAL A 322 -8.12 3.33 11.64
N ASP A 323 -7.77 2.04 11.56
CA ASP A 323 -7.13 1.27 12.63
C ASP A 323 -6.00 2.02 13.34
N LEU A 324 -5.12 2.68 12.59
CA LEU A 324 -4.00 3.45 13.15
C LEU A 324 -4.46 4.63 14.01
N VAL A 325 -5.58 5.24 13.64
CA VAL A 325 -6.20 6.30 14.44
C VAL A 325 -6.78 5.72 15.73
N PHE A 326 -7.38 4.54 15.65
CA PHE A 326 -7.99 3.86 16.79
C PHE A 326 -6.98 3.40 17.84
N GLU A 327 -5.73 3.14 17.46
CA GLU A 327 -4.64 2.86 18.39
C GLU A 327 -4.29 4.06 19.30
N LYS A 328 -4.79 5.26 19.00
CA LYS A 328 -4.58 6.49 19.80
C LYS A 328 -5.91 6.95 20.41
N PRO A 329 -6.24 6.57 21.66
CA PRO A 329 -7.59 6.78 22.21
C PRO A 329 -8.09 8.23 22.18
N GLU A 330 -7.20 9.20 22.44
CA GLU A 330 -7.55 10.63 22.44
C GLU A 330 -8.00 11.11 21.06
N ILE A 331 -7.23 10.77 20.01
CA ILE A 331 -7.55 11.12 18.62
C ILE A 331 -8.76 10.32 18.14
N ALA A 332 -8.80 9.01 18.42
CA ALA A 332 -9.85 8.10 17.98
C ALA A 332 -11.25 8.58 18.39
N ASN A 333 -11.39 8.97 19.66
CA ASN A 333 -12.68 9.39 20.23
C ASN A 333 -13.19 10.66 19.52
N ASP A 334 -12.33 11.67 19.42
CA ASP A 334 -12.70 12.95 18.83
C ASP A 334 -12.89 12.86 17.31
N PHE A 335 -12.05 12.09 16.62
CA PHE A 335 -12.17 11.89 15.18
C PHE A 335 -13.49 11.19 14.83
N CYS A 336 -13.86 10.16 15.58
CA CYS A 336 -15.13 9.49 15.33
C CYS A 336 -16.35 10.33 15.74
N LYS A 337 -16.28 11.09 16.84
CA LYS A 337 -17.34 12.06 17.19
C LYS A 337 -17.54 13.06 16.06
N MET A 338 -16.47 13.53 15.44
CA MET A 338 -16.52 14.41 14.28
C MET A 338 -17.22 13.74 13.09
N LEU A 339 -16.77 12.54 12.68
CA LEU A 339 -17.38 11.81 11.56
C LEU A 339 -18.87 11.52 11.79
N ARG A 340 -19.24 11.14 13.01
CA ARG A 340 -20.65 10.96 13.40
C ARG A 340 -21.41 12.27 13.32
N ASN A 341 -20.85 13.36 13.84
CA ASN A 341 -21.48 14.67 13.77
C ASN A 341 -21.78 15.08 12.33
N TRP A 342 -20.84 14.86 11.41
CA TRP A 342 -21.01 15.17 9.99
C TRP A 342 -22.12 14.34 9.34
N HIS A 343 -22.15 13.04 9.62
CA HIS A 343 -23.21 12.14 9.18
C HIS A 343 -24.59 12.56 9.71
N ASP A 344 -24.68 12.94 10.99
CA ASP A 344 -25.93 13.35 11.62
C ASP A 344 -26.39 14.71 11.08
N ARG A 345 -25.49 15.65 10.79
CA ARG A 345 -25.82 16.95 10.17
C ARG A 345 -26.49 16.80 8.82
N ALA A 346 -26.08 15.82 8.01
CA ALA A 346 -26.72 15.55 6.72
C ALA A 346 -28.19 15.11 6.85
N ARG A 347 -28.62 14.68 8.05
CA ARG A 347 -29.97 14.15 8.35
C ARG A 347 -30.86 15.10 9.15
N ARG A 348 -30.40 16.31 9.47
CA ARG A 348 -31.15 17.28 10.28
C ARG A 348 -32.25 18.04 9.53
N ASP A 349 -32.25 17.93 8.20
CA ASP A 349 -33.15 18.68 7.30
C ASP A 349 -33.19 20.20 7.55
N ASP A 350 -32.09 20.77 8.04
CA ASP A 350 -31.87 22.22 8.19
C ASP A 350 -31.12 22.81 6.98
N THR A 351 -30.94 24.13 6.94
CA THR A 351 -30.23 24.82 5.84
C THR A 351 -28.78 24.36 5.68
N THR A 352 -28.12 23.97 6.78
CA THR A 352 -26.73 23.45 6.74
C THR A 352 -26.67 22.01 6.24
N SER A 353 -27.75 21.23 6.42
CA SER A 353 -27.85 19.85 5.97
C SER A 353 -27.68 19.72 4.46
N ILE A 354 -28.07 20.73 3.67
CA ILE A 354 -27.89 20.75 2.20
C ILE A 354 -26.41 20.62 1.83
N ILE A 355 -25.52 21.29 2.57
CA ILE A 355 -24.07 21.20 2.35
C ILE A 355 -23.56 19.83 2.78
N TRP A 356 -23.97 19.34 3.95
CA TRP A 356 -23.52 18.04 4.48
C TRP A 356 -24.06 16.83 3.72
N LYS A 357 -25.22 16.97 3.06
CA LYS A 357 -25.77 15.97 2.14
C LYS A 357 -24.86 15.69 0.94
N LYS A 358 -23.93 16.61 0.61
CA LYS A 358 -22.89 16.38 -0.41
C LYS A 358 -21.78 15.45 0.07
N LEU A 359 -21.57 15.26 1.37
CA LEU A 359 -20.47 14.46 1.90
C LEU A 359 -20.91 13.01 2.14
N HIS A 360 -20.25 12.08 1.45
CA HIS A 360 -20.44 10.65 1.60
C HIS A 360 -19.17 10.04 2.22
N LEU A 361 -19.33 9.25 3.28
CA LEU A 361 -18.21 8.67 4.01
C LEU A 361 -18.08 7.17 3.72
N ILE A 362 -16.86 6.71 3.46
CA ILE A 362 -16.51 5.29 3.48
C ILE A 362 -15.42 5.11 4.53
N ILE A 363 -15.65 4.25 5.51
CA ILE A 363 -14.72 4.01 6.62
C ILE A 363 -14.29 2.55 6.58
N VAL A 364 -13.00 2.32 6.36
CA VAL A 364 -12.40 0.99 6.36
C VAL A 364 -11.60 0.80 7.63
N HIS A 365 -11.95 -0.22 8.40
CA HIS A 365 -11.20 -0.58 9.60
C HIS A 365 -11.17 -2.10 9.78
N SER A 366 -10.14 -2.57 10.46
CA SER A 366 -9.96 -3.93 10.90
C SER A 366 -10.69 -4.15 12.22
N THR A 367 -11.04 -5.41 12.46
CA THR A 367 -11.68 -5.78 13.72
C THR A 367 -10.68 -5.94 14.86
N GLU A 368 -9.39 -6.04 14.54
CA GLU A 368 -8.26 -6.32 15.45
C GLU A 368 -8.03 -5.24 16.49
N VAL A 369 -8.13 -3.96 16.10
CA VAL A 369 -7.88 -2.85 17.03
C VAL A 369 -8.88 -2.85 18.19
N TYR A 370 -10.14 -3.20 17.90
CA TYR A 370 -11.14 -3.38 18.94
C TYR A 370 -10.91 -4.60 19.83
N ALA A 371 -10.06 -5.55 19.42
CA ALA A 371 -9.71 -6.68 20.28
C ALA A 371 -8.90 -6.24 21.51
N PHE A 372 -8.28 -5.05 21.45
CA PHE A 372 -7.48 -4.44 22.50
C PHE A 372 -8.13 -3.17 23.10
N LEU A 373 -9.31 -2.76 22.62
CA LEU A 373 -10.08 -1.62 23.13
C LEU A 373 -11.41 -2.08 23.73
N ASP A 374 -12.03 -1.23 24.56
CA ASP A 374 -13.35 -1.52 25.15
C ASP A 374 -14.43 -1.69 24.06
N ILE A 375 -15.25 -2.73 24.25
CA ILE A 375 -16.26 -3.22 23.28
C ILE A 375 -17.37 -2.19 23.06
N ASN A 376 -17.58 -1.28 24.02
CA ASN A 376 -18.59 -0.23 23.95
C ASN A 376 -18.09 1.08 23.33
N SER A 377 -16.81 1.18 23.00
CA SER A 377 -16.13 2.44 22.70
C SER A 377 -16.06 2.77 21.21
N SER A 378 -16.90 2.19 20.36
CA SER A 378 -17.02 2.65 18.96
C SER A 378 -18.07 3.77 18.89
N PRO A 379 -17.69 5.06 18.92
CA PRO A 379 -18.61 6.19 18.73
C PRO A 379 -19.43 6.15 17.44
N LEU A 380 -19.05 5.32 16.45
CA LEU A 380 -19.78 5.08 15.21
C LEU A 380 -20.69 3.84 15.25
N ALA A 381 -20.81 3.15 16.39
CA ALA A 381 -21.71 2.01 16.55
C ALA A 381 -23.14 2.35 16.11
N ASN A 382 -23.75 1.46 15.32
CA ASN A 382 -25.10 1.61 14.76
C ASN A 382 -25.29 2.82 13.82
N VAL A 383 -24.21 3.39 13.27
CA VAL A 383 -24.25 4.49 12.30
C VAL A 383 -23.96 3.96 10.88
N GLY A 384 -24.84 4.32 9.92
CA GLY A 384 -24.70 4.00 8.51
C GLY A 384 -24.83 2.51 8.15
N LEU A 385 -24.49 2.17 6.90
CA LEU A 385 -24.44 0.79 6.42
C LEU A 385 -23.17 0.11 6.92
N VAL A 386 -23.32 -1.02 7.63
CA VAL A 386 -22.19 -1.85 8.05
C VAL A 386 -22.06 -3.07 7.13
N ILE A 387 -20.89 -3.22 6.52
CA ILE A 387 -20.47 -4.36 5.72
C ILE A 387 -19.40 -5.12 6.48
N GLU A 388 -19.74 -6.30 6.95
CA GLU A 388 -18.78 -7.28 7.44
C GLU A 388 -18.35 -8.18 6.28
N LEU A 389 -17.08 -8.12 5.88
CA LEU A 389 -16.61 -8.91 4.74
C LEU A 389 -16.43 -10.38 5.13
N PRO A 390 -17.17 -11.31 4.49
CA PRO A 390 -16.95 -12.73 4.69
C PRO A 390 -15.73 -13.21 3.91
N GLU A 391 -15.33 -14.43 4.20
CA GLU A 391 -14.47 -15.23 3.33
C GLU A 391 -15.16 -15.50 1.99
N PHE A 392 -14.36 -15.89 0.99
CA PHE A 392 -14.87 -16.33 -0.29
C PHE A 392 -15.62 -17.67 -0.16
N THR A 393 -16.72 -17.78 -0.90
CA THR A 393 -17.41 -19.06 -1.12
C THR A 393 -16.60 -19.98 -2.03
N LEU A 394 -16.90 -21.27 -2.05
CA LEU A 394 -16.25 -22.23 -2.96
C LEU A 394 -16.29 -21.77 -4.42
N GLU A 395 -17.45 -21.31 -4.88
CA GLU A 395 -17.66 -20.75 -6.23
C GLU A 395 -16.75 -19.54 -6.49
N GLN A 396 -16.61 -18.67 -5.49
CA GLN A 396 -15.72 -17.52 -5.55
C GLN A 396 -14.24 -17.94 -5.61
N VAL A 397 -13.83 -18.95 -4.84
CA VAL A 397 -12.47 -19.49 -4.92
C VAL A 397 -12.18 -20.06 -6.32
N GLN A 398 -13.08 -20.88 -6.87
CA GLN A 398 -12.93 -21.41 -8.22
C GLN A 398 -12.80 -20.28 -9.26
N ARG A 399 -13.65 -19.25 -9.16
CA ARG A 399 -13.60 -18.11 -10.09
C ARG A 399 -12.30 -17.33 -9.96
N LEU A 400 -11.77 -17.14 -8.74
CA LEU A 400 -10.48 -16.51 -8.53
C LEU A 400 -9.35 -17.31 -9.19
N LEU A 401 -9.31 -18.62 -9.00
CA LEU A 401 -8.33 -19.51 -9.62
C LEU A 401 -8.37 -19.41 -11.15
N ASN A 402 -9.58 -19.46 -11.73
CA ASN A 402 -9.79 -19.33 -13.17
C ASN A 402 -9.33 -17.96 -13.70
N LEU A 403 -9.58 -16.86 -12.96
CA LEU A 403 -9.07 -15.51 -13.32
C LEU A 403 -7.54 -15.45 -13.34
N HIS A 404 -6.89 -16.29 -12.53
CA HIS A 404 -5.43 -16.45 -12.55
C HIS A 404 -4.95 -17.50 -13.55
N GLY A 405 -5.82 -18.10 -14.35
CA GLY A 405 -5.43 -19.14 -15.33
C GLY A 405 -5.12 -20.50 -14.71
N LEU A 406 -5.54 -20.73 -13.46
CA LEU A 406 -5.39 -22.00 -12.76
C LEU A 406 -6.68 -22.81 -12.90
N ASN A 407 -6.66 -23.83 -13.75
CA ASN A 407 -7.81 -24.71 -13.99
C ASN A 407 -7.72 -25.96 -13.10
N LEU A 408 -7.95 -25.78 -11.80
CA LEU A 408 -7.98 -26.88 -10.84
C LEU A 408 -9.33 -27.62 -10.90
N ALA A 409 -9.29 -28.94 -10.69
CA ALA A 409 -10.48 -29.76 -10.57
C ALA A 409 -11.23 -29.48 -9.25
N THR A 410 -12.52 -29.82 -9.17
CA THR A 410 -13.35 -29.50 -7.99
C THR A 410 -12.77 -30.07 -6.68
N ASN A 411 -12.26 -31.30 -6.72
CA ASN A 411 -11.61 -31.95 -5.56
C ASN A 411 -10.31 -31.23 -5.14
N GLU A 412 -9.57 -30.66 -6.09
CA GLU A 412 -8.37 -29.88 -5.82
C GLU A 412 -8.73 -28.53 -5.18
N VAL A 413 -9.80 -27.89 -5.65
CA VAL A 413 -10.34 -26.68 -5.02
C VAL A 413 -10.84 -26.96 -3.62
N ASP A 414 -11.52 -28.09 -3.38
CA ASP A 414 -11.94 -28.51 -2.05
C ASP A 414 -10.75 -28.69 -1.08
N GLN A 415 -9.64 -29.31 -1.54
CA GLN A 415 -8.41 -29.43 -0.75
C GLN A 415 -7.81 -28.07 -0.42
N LEU A 416 -7.81 -27.15 -1.38
CA LEU A 416 -7.30 -25.79 -1.16
C LEU A 416 -8.17 -25.01 -0.16
N VAL A 417 -9.49 -25.12 -0.28
CA VAL A 417 -10.45 -24.50 0.65
C VAL A 417 -10.38 -25.14 2.03
N ASP A 418 -10.11 -26.44 2.15
CA ASP A 418 -9.85 -27.07 3.44
C ASP A 418 -8.60 -26.47 4.11
N LEU A 419 -7.51 -26.32 3.36
CA LEU A 419 -6.27 -25.74 3.89
C LEU A 419 -6.42 -24.25 4.25
N LEU A 420 -6.96 -23.42 3.36
CA LEU A 420 -6.91 -21.96 3.46
C LEU A 420 -8.25 -21.32 3.86
N GLY A 421 -9.33 -22.08 3.87
CA GLY A 421 -10.68 -21.53 3.88
C GLY A 421 -10.95 -20.70 2.62
N GLY A 422 -11.81 -19.70 2.75
CA GLY A 422 -12.01 -18.69 1.71
C GLY A 422 -11.16 -17.44 1.93
N HIS A 423 -9.98 -17.54 2.54
CA HIS A 423 -9.20 -16.37 2.94
C HIS A 423 -8.62 -15.63 1.72
N PRO A 424 -9.04 -14.37 1.43
CA PRO A 424 -8.69 -13.69 0.17
C PRO A 424 -7.19 -13.52 -0.09
N LEU A 425 -6.41 -13.04 0.90
CA LEU A 425 -4.96 -12.88 0.72
C LEU A 425 -4.24 -14.21 0.51
N LEU A 426 -4.52 -15.22 1.35
CA LEU A 426 -3.87 -16.53 1.24
C LEU A 426 -4.14 -17.18 -0.12
N LEU A 427 -5.38 -17.08 -0.61
CA LEU A 427 -5.74 -17.56 -1.94
C LEU A 427 -5.04 -16.78 -3.06
N ARG A 428 -4.90 -15.45 -2.91
CA ARG A 428 -4.15 -14.62 -3.88
C ARG A 428 -2.68 -15.02 -3.94
N ILE A 429 -2.02 -15.14 -2.77
CA ILE A 429 -0.64 -15.59 -2.64
C ILE A 429 -0.47 -16.99 -3.24
N THR A 430 -1.44 -17.89 -3.01
CA THR A 430 -1.44 -19.23 -3.63
C THR A 430 -1.45 -19.13 -5.14
N CYS A 431 -2.33 -18.31 -5.72
CA CYS A 431 -2.42 -18.15 -7.17
C CYS A 431 -1.09 -17.67 -7.75
N ASP A 432 -0.44 -16.70 -7.11
CA ASP A 432 0.86 -16.20 -7.54
C ASP A 432 1.93 -17.28 -7.39
N TYR A 433 1.96 -18.01 -6.27
CA TYR A 433 2.96 -19.03 -6.00
C TYR A 433 2.87 -20.24 -6.94
N LEU A 434 1.67 -20.75 -7.21
CA LEU A 434 1.46 -21.85 -8.16
C LEU A 434 1.88 -21.45 -9.57
N ARG A 435 1.59 -20.21 -9.99
CA ARG A 435 1.97 -19.73 -11.33
C ARG A 435 3.46 -19.48 -11.48
N LEU A 436 4.11 -18.95 -10.44
CA LEU A 436 5.51 -18.53 -10.52
C LEU A 436 6.48 -19.70 -10.41
N ASN A 437 6.13 -20.75 -9.67
CA ASN A 437 7.02 -21.88 -9.40
C ASN A 437 6.70 -23.13 -10.23
N GLU A 438 5.63 -23.09 -11.02
CA GLU A 438 5.18 -24.22 -11.87
C GLU A 438 5.02 -25.55 -11.11
N ILE A 439 4.70 -25.48 -9.81
CA ILE A 439 4.50 -26.65 -8.95
C ILE A 439 3.05 -27.14 -9.01
N THR A 440 2.86 -28.41 -8.69
CA THR A 440 1.54 -29.02 -8.55
C THR A 440 0.85 -28.55 -7.27
N LEU A 441 -0.49 -28.65 -7.23
CA LEU A 441 -1.23 -28.37 -5.98
C LEU A 441 -0.77 -29.30 -4.84
N LYS A 442 -0.46 -30.56 -5.14
CA LYS A 442 0.00 -31.52 -4.13
C LYS A 442 1.29 -31.04 -3.45
N GLU A 443 2.29 -30.63 -4.22
CA GLU A 443 3.55 -30.08 -3.70
C GLU A 443 3.30 -28.79 -2.92
N PHE A 444 2.39 -27.93 -3.42
CA PHE A 444 1.99 -26.72 -2.71
C PHE A 444 1.40 -27.01 -1.33
N LEU A 445 0.50 -27.99 -1.20
CA LEU A 445 -0.14 -28.35 0.07
C LEU A 445 0.87 -28.86 1.10
N GLU A 446 1.98 -29.47 0.66
CA GLU A 446 3.07 -29.94 1.53
C GLU A 446 3.95 -28.77 2.03
N VAL A 447 4.29 -27.82 1.16
CA VAL A 447 5.19 -26.70 1.52
C VAL A 447 4.46 -25.52 2.18
N ALA A 448 3.18 -25.30 1.86
CA ALA A 448 2.37 -24.18 2.34
C ALA A 448 2.41 -23.95 3.86
N PRO A 449 2.25 -24.98 4.73
CA PRO A 449 2.25 -24.83 6.17
C PRO A 449 3.66 -24.81 6.81
N THR A 450 4.71 -24.48 6.05
CA THR A 450 6.10 -24.50 6.54
C THR A 450 6.76 -23.12 6.49
N LEU A 451 7.96 -23.00 7.08
CA LEU A 451 8.78 -21.78 6.98
C LEU A 451 9.37 -21.54 5.58
N GLU A 452 9.35 -22.53 4.70
CA GLU A 452 9.73 -22.41 3.28
C GLU A 452 8.53 -22.02 2.40
N GLY A 453 7.32 -22.20 2.94
CA GLY A 453 6.08 -21.90 2.25
C GLY A 453 5.82 -20.41 2.03
N PRO A 454 4.93 -20.06 1.09
CA PRO A 454 4.65 -18.68 0.73
C PRO A 454 3.94 -17.86 1.82
N PHE A 455 3.49 -18.53 2.89
CA PHE A 455 2.77 -17.89 3.99
C PHE A 455 3.65 -17.54 5.19
N LYS A 456 4.97 -17.78 5.11
CA LYS A 456 5.93 -17.53 6.21
C LYS A 456 5.70 -16.19 6.92
N GLY A 457 5.69 -15.08 6.18
CA GLY A 457 5.54 -13.74 6.76
C GLY A 457 4.22 -13.56 7.53
N HIS A 458 3.11 -14.01 6.94
CA HIS A 458 1.77 -13.96 7.53
C HIS A 458 1.65 -14.83 8.79
N LEU A 459 2.25 -16.02 8.77
CA LEU A 459 2.20 -16.95 9.90
C LEU A 459 3.08 -16.49 11.07
N LEU A 460 4.25 -15.92 10.78
CA LEU A 460 5.14 -15.36 11.81
C LEU A 460 4.53 -14.15 12.51
N GLU A 461 3.78 -13.28 11.80
CA GLU A 461 3.05 -12.17 12.42
C GLU A 461 2.08 -12.68 13.50
N TYR A 462 1.29 -13.71 13.20
CA TYR A 462 0.39 -14.31 14.19
C TYR A 462 1.12 -15.01 15.33
N LEU A 463 2.25 -15.67 15.06
CA LEU A 463 3.06 -16.27 16.11
C LEU A 463 3.55 -15.20 17.09
N THR A 464 4.11 -14.10 16.60
CA THR A 464 4.54 -12.97 17.44
C THR A 464 3.38 -12.35 18.24
N ILE A 465 2.19 -12.18 17.64
CA ILE A 465 1.01 -11.68 18.37
C ILE A 465 0.63 -12.63 19.51
N LEU A 466 0.64 -13.93 19.28
CA LEU A 466 0.27 -14.93 20.29
C LEU A 466 1.35 -15.05 21.38
N GLU A 467 2.64 -15.05 21.04
CA GLU A 467 3.73 -15.07 22.01
C GLU A 467 3.68 -13.87 22.96
N ASN A 468 3.32 -12.69 22.45
CA ASN A 468 3.16 -11.48 23.26
C ASN A 468 1.88 -11.47 24.12
N ASN A 469 0.96 -12.43 23.95
CA ASN A 469 -0.32 -12.48 24.65
C ASN A 469 -0.60 -13.90 25.22
N PRO A 470 -0.11 -14.23 26.43
CA PRO A 470 -0.16 -15.60 26.99
C PRO A 470 -1.57 -16.21 27.11
N GLU A 471 -2.58 -15.39 27.41
CA GLU A 471 -3.98 -15.87 27.49
C GLU A 471 -4.53 -16.27 26.11
N LEU A 472 -4.26 -15.44 25.08
CA LEU A 472 -4.65 -15.74 23.70
C LEU A 472 -3.89 -16.94 23.16
N ASN A 473 -2.59 -17.04 23.49
CA ASN A 473 -1.75 -18.18 23.16
C ASN A 473 -2.36 -19.48 23.68
N THR A 474 -2.62 -19.54 24.98
CA THR A 474 -3.16 -20.73 25.65
C THR A 474 -4.51 -21.13 25.05
N ALA A 475 -5.41 -20.16 24.86
CA ALA A 475 -6.72 -20.43 24.29
C ALA A 475 -6.65 -20.87 22.82
N PHE A 476 -5.82 -20.23 22.01
CA PHE A 476 -5.68 -20.60 20.61
C PHE A 476 -5.02 -21.98 20.45
N ARG A 477 -4.07 -22.33 21.32
CA ARG A 477 -3.49 -23.67 21.42
C ARG A 477 -4.56 -24.74 21.68
N GLN A 478 -5.52 -24.47 22.56
CA GLN A 478 -6.68 -25.36 22.77
C GLN A 478 -7.51 -25.52 21.49
N VAL A 479 -7.73 -24.43 20.74
CA VAL A 479 -8.53 -24.45 19.50
C VAL A 479 -7.86 -25.27 18.39
N ILE A 480 -6.55 -25.14 18.20
CA ILE A 480 -5.84 -25.86 17.13
C ILE A 480 -5.59 -27.33 17.46
N THR A 481 -5.52 -27.70 18.75
CA THR A 481 -5.32 -29.08 19.19
C THR A 481 -6.62 -29.89 19.27
N ALA A 482 -7.77 -29.24 19.44
CA ALA A 482 -9.06 -29.91 19.49
C ALA A 482 -9.54 -30.36 18.10
N ASP A 483 -10.09 -31.58 18.01
CA ASP A 483 -10.69 -32.10 16.78
C ASP A 483 -12.07 -31.50 16.48
N THR A 484 -12.75 -31.00 17.51
CA THR A 484 -14.08 -30.39 17.41
C THR A 484 -14.08 -28.95 17.93
N PRO A 485 -15.02 -28.08 17.47
CA PRO A 485 -15.10 -26.71 17.96
C PRO A 485 -15.28 -26.65 19.49
N ILE A 486 -14.53 -25.78 20.17
CA ILE A 486 -14.50 -25.70 21.64
C ILE A 486 -15.11 -24.41 22.16
N LYS A 487 -15.64 -24.44 23.39
CA LYS A 487 -16.12 -23.23 24.05
C LYS A 487 -14.94 -22.50 24.69
N LEU A 488 -14.79 -21.21 24.36
CA LEU A 488 -13.83 -20.31 25.00
C LEU A 488 -14.58 -19.27 25.85
N SER A 489 -13.84 -18.52 26.67
CA SER A 489 -14.43 -17.34 27.31
C SER A 489 -14.86 -16.32 26.24
N PRO A 490 -16.01 -15.61 26.40
CA PRO A 490 -16.53 -14.73 25.35
C PRO A 490 -15.53 -13.67 24.88
N ASN A 491 -14.79 -13.05 25.79
CA ASN A 491 -13.81 -12.02 25.46
C ASN A 491 -12.66 -12.60 24.61
N ILE A 492 -12.09 -13.74 25.01
CA ILE A 492 -11.02 -14.40 24.26
C ILE A 492 -11.53 -14.87 22.89
N ALA A 493 -12.71 -15.47 22.84
CA ALA A 493 -13.35 -15.93 21.60
C ALA A 493 -13.52 -14.77 20.61
N MET A 494 -14.04 -13.63 21.08
CA MET A 494 -14.22 -12.43 20.28
C MET A 494 -12.89 -11.84 19.84
N THR A 495 -11.88 -11.76 20.72
CA THR A 495 -10.55 -11.25 20.37
C THR A 495 -9.88 -12.11 19.30
N LEU A 496 -9.87 -13.43 19.45
CA LEU A 496 -9.32 -14.34 18.43
C LEU A 496 -10.10 -14.26 17.10
N GLN A 497 -11.42 -14.08 17.15
CA GLN A 497 -12.23 -13.91 15.93
C GLN A 497 -11.87 -12.60 15.22
N ARG A 498 -11.71 -11.52 15.99
CA ARG A 498 -11.35 -10.18 15.51
C ARG A 498 -9.96 -10.16 14.87
N LEU A 499 -9.00 -10.90 15.45
CA LEU A 499 -7.66 -11.17 14.89
C LEU A 499 -7.69 -12.01 13.60
N GLY A 500 -8.81 -12.65 13.29
CA GLY A 500 -8.91 -13.54 12.14
C GLY A 500 -8.34 -14.93 12.39
N LEU A 501 -8.02 -15.32 13.63
CA LEU A 501 -7.47 -16.63 13.94
C LEU A 501 -8.54 -17.74 14.04
N VAL A 502 -9.76 -17.39 14.49
CA VAL A 502 -10.86 -18.35 14.66
C VAL A 502 -12.15 -17.94 13.94
N LYS A 503 -13.02 -18.93 13.74
CA LYS A 503 -14.44 -18.78 13.40
C LYS A 503 -15.28 -19.23 14.59
N LEU A 504 -16.39 -18.54 14.83
CA LEU A 504 -17.36 -18.93 15.85
C LEU A 504 -18.59 -19.58 15.19
N GLU A 505 -18.92 -20.80 15.61
CA GLU A 505 -20.12 -21.53 15.21
C GLU A 505 -20.94 -21.82 16.46
N ARG A 506 -22.10 -21.17 16.61
CA ARG A 506 -22.98 -21.34 17.78
C ARG A 506 -22.22 -21.19 19.12
N ASN A 507 -21.34 -20.19 19.21
CA ASN A 507 -20.45 -19.89 20.35
C ASN A 507 -19.28 -20.87 20.59
N LEU A 508 -19.02 -21.79 19.66
CA LEU A 508 -17.84 -22.65 19.68
C LEU A 508 -16.79 -22.13 18.70
N ALA A 509 -15.55 -22.05 19.15
CA ALA A 509 -14.41 -21.60 18.37
C ALA A 509 -13.74 -22.78 17.64
N LYS A 510 -13.43 -22.56 16.36
CA LYS A 510 -12.57 -23.43 15.55
C LYS A 510 -11.53 -22.61 14.80
N PRO A 511 -10.39 -23.19 14.38
CA PRO A 511 -9.42 -22.48 13.56
C PRO A 511 -10.07 -21.90 12.31
N ARG A 512 -9.64 -20.72 11.87
CA ARG A 512 -10.21 -20.10 10.66
C ARG A 512 -9.98 -20.96 9.41
N CYS A 513 -8.79 -21.54 9.31
CA CYS A 513 -8.35 -22.45 8.26
C CYS A 513 -7.36 -23.47 8.80
N ASN A 514 -7.18 -24.60 8.10
CA ASN A 514 -6.28 -25.67 8.54
C ASN A 514 -4.80 -25.27 8.44
N LEU A 515 -4.43 -24.29 7.61
CA LEU A 515 -3.08 -23.75 7.53
C LEU A 515 -2.59 -23.28 8.92
N TYR A 516 -3.43 -22.54 9.64
CA TYR A 516 -3.08 -22.04 10.97
C TYR A 516 -2.92 -23.20 11.96
N ARG A 517 -3.79 -24.21 11.89
CA ARG A 517 -3.67 -25.41 12.72
C ARG A 517 -2.38 -26.16 12.42
N GLN A 518 -2.04 -26.38 11.16
CA GLN A 518 -0.86 -27.16 10.76
C GLN A 518 0.43 -26.45 11.17
N PHE A 519 0.58 -25.16 10.87
CA PHE A 519 1.79 -24.42 11.23
C PHE A 519 1.89 -24.18 12.74
N LEU A 520 0.90 -23.55 13.36
CA LEU A 520 1.02 -23.06 14.74
C LEU A 520 1.01 -24.19 15.78
N ARG A 521 0.55 -25.40 15.44
CA ARG A 521 0.60 -26.55 16.37
C ARG A 521 2.04 -26.99 16.68
N PHE A 522 3.00 -26.70 15.79
CA PHE A 522 4.42 -27.00 16.04
C PHE A 522 5.11 -25.94 16.91
N TYR A 523 4.60 -24.71 16.93
CA TYR A 523 5.26 -23.56 17.56
C TYR A 523 4.57 -23.08 18.86
N LEU A 524 3.33 -23.51 19.14
CA LEU A 524 2.58 -23.22 20.37
C LEU A 524 2.46 -24.44 21.29
#